data_AF-H2ANG4-F1
#
_entry.id   AF-H2ANG4-F1
#
_cell.length_a   1.000
_cell.length_b   1.000
_cell.length_c   1.000
_cell.angle_alpha   90.00
_cell.angle_beta   90.00
_cell.angle_gamma   90.00
#
_symmetry.space_group_name_H-M   'P 1'
#
loop_
_entity.id
_entity.type
_entity.pdbx_description
1 polymer ?
#
loop_
_entity_poly.entity_id
_entity_poly.type
_entity_poly.pdbx_seq_one_letter_code
_entity_poly.pdbx_strand_id
1 'polypeptide(L)'
;MARYYCEYCHSYLTHDTLSVRKSHLIGKNHLKITADYYRNKYVELHEKRKVKNHNRKRNGKGQNEGQKPITLRCPKNKEKKQIVKLNRLYHDELNNTKLDTLSKLYEGSPGYSKVFIDRNRFDIGDLVKMTRLPQRANVVAGSNSNINNGTSMENRTRNEVFVNHYNEKKDILPPPMILSRWSNTLPKTSTFNDNNAIINTTIQAYKTRLQTKRPTSDVSTSTNYKRRKY
;
A
#
# COMPACT_ATOMS: atom_id res chain seq x y z
N MET A 1 -35.64 -29.45 -5.70
CA MET A 1 -34.90 -28.45 -4.91
C MET A 1 -33.72 -27.95 -5.72
N ALA A 2 -33.62 -26.66 -6.02
CA ALA A 2 -32.41 -26.10 -6.64
C ALA A 2 -31.27 -26.13 -5.60
N ARG A 3 -30.10 -26.65 -5.98
CA ARG A 3 -28.89 -26.61 -5.16
C ARG A 3 -28.07 -25.39 -5.57
N TYR A 4 -27.60 -24.62 -4.60
CA TYR A 4 -26.70 -23.48 -4.87
C TYR A 4 -25.26 -23.97 -5.04
N TYR A 5 -24.63 -23.57 -6.14
CA TYR A 5 -23.21 -23.77 -6.38
C TYR A 5 -22.50 -22.42 -6.32
N CYS A 6 -21.43 -22.34 -5.53
CA CYS A 6 -20.59 -21.16 -5.48
C CYS A 6 -19.43 -21.30 -6.47
N GLU A 7 -19.44 -20.47 -7.52
CA GLU A 7 -18.40 -20.49 -8.56
C GLU A 7 -17.01 -20.17 -8.02
N TYR A 8 -16.91 -19.31 -6.98
CA TYR A 8 -15.63 -18.95 -6.37
C TYR A 8 -15.08 -20.05 -5.47
N CYS A 9 -15.93 -20.67 -4.64
CA CYS A 9 -15.50 -21.70 -3.70
C CYS A 9 -15.45 -23.11 -4.31
N HIS A 10 -15.97 -23.27 -5.53
CA HIS A 10 -16.16 -24.54 -6.20
C HIS A 10 -16.88 -25.59 -5.34
N SER A 11 -17.84 -25.16 -4.52
CA SER A 11 -18.56 -26.02 -3.58
C SER A 11 -20.08 -25.90 -3.75
N TYR A 12 -20.76 -27.04 -3.53
CA TYR A 12 -22.22 -27.11 -3.48
C TYR A 12 -22.72 -26.93 -2.05
N LEU A 13 -23.81 -26.18 -1.91
CA LEU A 13 -24.51 -26.01 -0.63
C LEU A 13 -25.64 -27.04 -0.52
N THR A 14 -25.75 -27.68 0.65
CA THR A 14 -26.72 -28.76 0.90
C THR A 14 -28.17 -28.27 0.83
N HIS A 15 -28.43 -27.07 1.34
CA HIS A 15 -29.74 -26.42 1.31
C HIS A 15 -29.59 -24.97 0.88
N ASP A 16 -30.33 -24.58 -0.16
CA ASP A 16 -30.33 -23.22 -0.67
C ASP A 16 -31.44 -22.38 -0.03
N THR A 17 -31.23 -21.98 1.22
CA THR A 17 -32.07 -20.98 1.89
C THR A 17 -31.33 -19.64 1.94
N LEU A 18 -32.07 -18.53 1.96
CA LEU A 18 -31.47 -17.19 1.99
C LEU A 18 -30.51 -17.00 3.17
N SER A 19 -30.84 -17.57 4.34
CA SER A 19 -30.00 -17.52 5.54
C SER A 19 -28.67 -18.25 5.34
N VAL A 20 -28.71 -19.49 4.81
CA VAL A 20 -27.51 -20.31 4.58
C VAL A 20 -26.64 -19.70 3.47
N ARG A 21 -27.25 -19.15 2.41
CA ARG A 21 -26.51 -18.47 1.35
C ARG A 21 -25.84 -17.21 1.87
N LYS A 22 -26.53 -16.39 2.66
CA LYS A 22 -25.99 -15.15 3.24
C LYS A 22 -24.82 -15.43 4.18
N SER A 23 -24.90 -16.46 5.02
CA SER A 23 -23.80 -16.84 5.91
C SER A 23 -22.58 -17.37 5.15
N HIS A 24 -22.79 -18.11 4.04
CA HIS A 24 -21.71 -18.53 3.15
C HIS A 24 -21.00 -17.34 2.49
N LEU A 25 -21.75 -16.39 1.93
CA LEU A 25 -21.20 -15.21 1.23
C LEU A 25 -20.42 -14.27 2.15
N ILE A 26 -20.81 -14.16 3.42
CA ILE A 26 -20.10 -13.34 4.43
C ILE A 26 -18.97 -14.15 5.11
N GLY A 27 -18.85 -15.44 4.78
CA GLY A 27 -17.84 -16.33 5.34
C GLY A 27 -16.41 -15.89 5.01
N LYS A 28 -15.52 -15.94 6.01
CA LYS A 28 -14.11 -15.52 5.87
C LYS A 28 -13.39 -16.21 4.70
N ASN A 29 -13.65 -17.50 4.48
CA ASN A 29 -13.04 -18.24 3.38
C ASN A 29 -13.54 -17.76 2.01
N HIS A 30 -14.86 -17.57 1.86
CA HIS A 30 -15.45 -17.05 0.64
C HIS A 30 -14.92 -15.65 0.29
N LEU A 31 -14.88 -14.74 1.27
CA LEU A 31 -14.35 -13.39 1.08
C LEU A 31 -12.87 -13.40 0.66
N LYS A 32 -12.05 -14.26 1.26
CA LYS A 32 -10.64 -14.41 0.87
C LYS A 32 -10.50 -14.88 -0.58
N ILE A 33 -11.17 -15.97 -0.94
CA ILE A 33 -11.10 -16.55 -2.29
C ILE A 33 -11.62 -15.55 -3.34
N THR A 34 -12.72 -14.88 -3.05
CA THR A 34 -13.31 -13.87 -3.95
C THR A 34 -12.38 -12.67 -4.11
N ALA A 35 -11.77 -12.17 -3.03
CA ALA A 35 -10.78 -11.10 -3.09
C ALA A 35 -9.55 -11.51 -3.91
N ASP A 36 -9.04 -12.72 -3.71
CA ASP A 36 -7.89 -13.26 -4.45
C ASP A 36 -8.22 -13.45 -5.94
N TYR A 37 -9.43 -13.90 -6.27
CA TYR A 37 -9.91 -14.00 -7.65
C TYR A 37 -9.87 -12.63 -8.35
N TYR A 38 -10.47 -11.59 -7.76
CA TYR A 38 -10.50 -10.27 -8.39
C TYR A 38 -9.12 -9.61 -8.44
N ARG A 39 -8.26 -9.81 -7.42
CA ARG A 39 -6.86 -9.36 -7.46
C ARG A 39 -6.11 -10.02 -8.62
N ASN A 40 -6.25 -11.32 -8.80
CA ASN A 40 -5.60 -12.05 -9.88
C ASN A 40 -6.15 -11.64 -11.25
N LYS A 41 -7.47 -11.45 -11.38
CA LYS A 41 -8.09 -10.95 -12.63
C LYS A 41 -7.60 -9.56 -12.99
N TYR A 42 -7.46 -8.67 -12.02
CA TYR A 42 -6.89 -7.35 -12.22
C TYR A 42 -5.44 -7.44 -12.75
N VAL A 43 -4.59 -8.26 -12.10
CA VAL A 43 -3.20 -8.49 -12.54
C VAL A 43 -3.17 -9.06 -13.96
N GLU A 44 -4.01 -10.04 -14.27
CA GLU A 44 -4.10 -10.66 -15.60
C GLU A 44 -4.43 -9.63 -16.69
N LEU A 45 -5.37 -8.72 -16.42
CA LEU A 45 -5.76 -7.67 -17.37
C LEU A 45 -4.65 -6.63 -17.57
N HIS A 46 -3.96 -6.23 -16.50
CA HIS A 46 -2.89 -5.24 -16.56
C HIS A 46 -1.57 -5.79 -17.13
N GLU A 47 -1.28 -7.08 -16.94
CA GLU A 47 -0.06 -7.72 -17.46
C GLU A 47 -0.20 -8.15 -18.95
N LYS A 48 -1.43 -8.30 -19.46
CA LYS A 48 -1.70 -8.64 -20.86
C LYS A 48 -1.25 -7.53 -21.81
N ARG A 49 0.02 -7.60 -22.25
CA ARG A 49 0.57 -6.78 -23.33
C ARG A 49 0.01 -7.24 -24.68
N LYS A 50 -1.12 -6.68 -25.08
CA LYS A 50 -1.62 -6.83 -26.46
C LYS A 50 -0.77 -5.96 -27.38
N VAL A 51 0.13 -6.58 -28.14
CA VAL A 51 0.87 -5.91 -29.20
C VAL A 51 -0.05 -5.80 -30.42
N LYS A 52 -0.10 -4.62 -31.04
CA LYS A 52 -0.88 -4.42 -32.27
C LYS A 52 -0.22 -5.19 -33.42
N ASN A 53 -1.04 -5.79 -34.28
CA ASN A 53 -0.53 -6.37 -35.51
C ASN A 53 0.08 -5.25 -36.37
N HIS A 54 1.34 -5.41 -36.73
CA HIS A 54 2.05 -4.46 -37.59
C HIS A 54 2.03 -4.94 -39.03
N ASN A 55 1.23 -4.29 -39.87
CA ASN A 55 1.29 -4.47 -41.32
C ASN A 55 2.47 -3.66 -41.87
N ARG A 56 3.56 -4.34 -42.21
CA ARG A 56 4.73 -3.72 -42.82
C ARG A 56 4.43 -3.35 -44.28
N LYS A 57 4.45 -2.06 -44.59
CA LYS A 57 4.45 -1.57 -45.97
C LYS A 57 5.88 -1.60 -46.52
N ARG A 58 6.02 -1.83 -47.82
CA ARG A 58 7.31 -1.77 -48.51
C ARG A 58 7.73 -0.31 -48.62
N ASN A 59 8.82 0.06 -47.96
CA ASN A 59 9.39 1.40 -48.12
C ASN A 59 10.08 1.50 -49.49
N GLY A 60 9.96 2.66 -50.13
CA GLY A 60 10.66 2.97 -51.39
C GLY A 60 12.17 3.07 -51.19
N LYS A 61 12.95 2.92 -52.27
CA LYS A 61 14.41 3.13 -52.24
C LYS A 61 14.73 4.58 -51.85
N GLY A 62 15.69 4.79 -50.94
CA GLY A 62 16.21 6.11 -50.55
C GLY A 62 15.75 6.69 -49.19
N GLN A 63 14.85 6.05 -48.44
CA GLN A 63 14.19 6.71 -47.28
C GLN A 63 15.02 6.86 -45.99
N ASN A 64 16.19 6.24 -45.87
CA ASN A 64 17.06 6.33 -44.68
C ASN A 64 18.56 6.48 -45.03
N GLU A 65 18.87 6.85 -46.27
CA GLU A 65 20.26 6.95 -46.72
C GLU A 65 20.93 8.16 -46.07
N GLY A 66 21.99 7.92 -45.28
CA GLY A 66 22.77 8.96 -44.58
C GLY A 66 22.65 8.98 -43.05
N GLN A 67 21.73 8.22 -42.44
CA GLN A 67 21.63 8.14 -40.98
C GLN A 67 22.60 7.09 -40.41
N LYS A 68 23.37 7.48 -39.39
CA LYS A 68 24.24 6.55 -38.66
C LYS A 68 23.39 5.55 -37.85
N PRO A 69 23.79 4.27 -37.77
CA PRO A 69 23.06 3.28 -37.00
C PRO A 69 23.03 3.65 -35.51
N ILE A 70 21.86 3.55 -34.91
CA ILE A 70 21.66 3.79 -33.47
C ILE A 70 22.06 2.53 -32.71
N THR A 71 22.87 2.69 -31.67
CA THR A 71 23.24 1.58 -30.78
C THR A 71 22.08 1.25 -29.83
N LEU A 72 21.62 0.00 -29.86
CA LEU A 72 20.56 -0.49 -28.97
C LEU A 72 21.16 -1.13 -27.73
N ARG A 73 20.86 -0.56 -26.55
CA ARG A 73 21.28 -1.16 -25.28
C ARG A 73 20.28 -2.22 -24.82
N CYS A 74 20.70 -3.47 -24.86
CA CYS A 74 19.92 -4.61 -24.35
C CYS A 74 20.53 -5.10 -23.02
N PRO A 75 19.82 -4.99 -21.87
CA PRO A 75 20.34 -5.48 -20.59
C PRO A 75 20.35 -7.01 -20.51
N LYS A 76 21.17 -7.56 -19.62
CA LYS A 76 21.19 -9.02 -19.36
C LYS A 76 19.87 -9.47 -18.73
N ASN A 77 19.53 -10.75 -18.86
CA ASN A 77 18.29 -11.31 -18.28
C ASN A 77 18.16 -11.09 -16.77
N LYS A 78 19.27 -11.20 -16.02
CA LYS A 78 19.30 -10.93 -14.57
C LYS A 78 18.93 -9.48 -14.25
N GLU A 79 19.52 -8.53 -14.97
CA GLU A 79 19.25 -7.09 -14.82
C GLU A 79 17.80 -6.77 -15.21
N LYS A 80 17.32 -7.32 -16.33
CA LYS A 80 15.93 -7.14 -16.78
C LYS A 80 14.93 -7.62 -15.72
N LYS A 81 15.15 -8.80 -15.13
CA LYS A 81 14.29 -9.33 -14.05
C LYS A 81 14.29 -8.40 -12.83
N GLN A 82 15.45 -7.88 -12.44
CA GLN A 82 15.57 -6.96 -11.31
C GLN A 82 14.86 -5.62 -11.58
N ILE A 83 15.04 -5.04 -12.77
CA ILE A 83 14.40 -3.78 -13.17
C ILE A 83 12.87 -3.95 -13.18
N VAL A 84 12.36 -5.03 -13.75
CA VAL A 84 10.90 -5.28 -13.79
C VAL A 84 10.33 -5.44 -12.39
N LYS A 85 11.00 -6.20 -11.51
CA LYS A 85 10.58 -6.36 -10.11
C LYS A 85 10.52 -5.02 -9.38
N LEU A 86 11.56 -4.20 -9.54
CA LEU A 86 11.68 -2.91 -8.90
C LEU A 86 10.66 -1.89 -9.43
N ASN A 87 10.39 -1.87 -10.74
CA ASN A 87 9.34 -1.05 -11.33
C ASN A 87 7.94 -1.44 -10.83
N ARG A 88 7.65 -2.74 -10.66
CA ARG A 88 6.38 -3.20 -10.09
C ARG A 88 6.19 -2.66 -8.68
N LEU A 89 7.21 -2.76 -7.83
CA LEU A 89 7.19 -2.22 -6.48
C LEU A 89 6.95 -0.70 -6.46
N TYR A 90 7.62 0.05 -7.35
CA TYR A 90 7.40 1.50 -7.44
C TYR A 90 6.00 1.88 -7.88
N HIS A 91 5.43 1.15 -8.85
CA HIS A 91 4.04 1.38 -9.24
C HIS A 91 3.06 1.05 -8.11
N ASP A 92 3.29 -0.04 -7.39
CA ASP A 92 2.46 -0.43 -6.24
C ASP A 92 2.56 0.60 -5.11
N GLU A 93 3.76 1.10 -4.79
CA GLU A 93 3.94 2.16 -3.80
C GLU A 93 3.25 3.46 -4.25
N LEU A 94 3.47 3.91 -5.49
CA LEU A 94 2.84 5.12 -6.03
C LEU A 94 1.31 5.08 -5.99
N ASN A 95 0.71 3.94 -6.36
CA ASN A 95 -0.74 3.77 -6.35
C ASN A 95 -1.32 3.74 -4.93
N ASN A 96 -0.55 3.31 -3.94
CA ASN A 96 -0.99 3.20 -2.55
C ASN A 96 -0.67 4.45 -1.72
N THR A 97 0.32 5.26 -2.11
CA THR A 97 0.65 6.49 -1.41
C THR A 97 -0.46 7.53 -1.54
N LYS A 98 -0.99 7.99 -0.40
CA LYS A 98 -1.96 9.09 -0.33
C LYS A 98 -1.34 10.28 0.40
N LEU A 99 -1.68 11.48 -0.04
CA LEU A 99 -1.26 12.71 0.61
C LEU A 99 -2.22 13.04 1.76
N ASP A 100 -1.71 12.96 2.99
CA ASP A 100 -2.46 13.24 4.23
C ASP A 100 -1.86 14.44 4.99
N THR A 101 -1.36 15.43 4.25
CA THR A 101 -0.73 16.62 4.83
C THR A 101 -1.76 17.57 5.43
N LEU A 102 -2.93 17.71 4.79
CA LEU A 102 -3.98 18.62 5.21
C LEU A 102 -4.55 18.23 6.59
N SER A 103 -4.79 16.93 6.80
CA SER A 103 -5.26 16.40 8.09
C SER A 103 -4.30 16.79 9.22
N LYS A 104 -3.00 16.56 9.01
CA LYS A 104 -1.95 16.93 9.98
C LYS A 104 -1.84 18.43 10.21
N LEU A 105 -2.01 19.25 9.17
CA LEU A 105 -1.90 20.70 9.27
C LEU A 105 -3.04 21.29 10.12
N TYR A 106 -4.25 20.74 9.98
CA TYR A 106 -5.42 21.19 10.71
C TYR A 106 -5.59 20.50 12.07
N GLU A 107 -4.62 19.70 12.49
CA GLU A 107 -4.62 19.07 13.81
C GLU A 107 -4.67 20.13 14.93
N GLY A 108 -5.74 20.06 15.73
CA GLY A 108 -6.01 21.00 16.82
C GLY A 108 -6.78 22.27 16.40
N SER A 109 -7.19 22.37 15.14
CA SER A 109 -8.12 23.42 14.69
C SER A 109 -9.51 23.24 15.31
N PRO A 110 -10.26 24.34 15.54
CA PRO A 110 -11.64 24.24 15.99
C PRO A 110 -12.47 23.46 14.96
N GLY A 111 -13.19 22.42 15.42
CA GLY A 111 -14.04 21.61 14.55
C GLY A 111 -13.33 20.51 13.75
N TYR A 112 -12.02 20.29 13.96
CA TYR A 112 -11.27 19.18 13.34
C TYR A 112 -12.02 17.84 13.40
N SER A 113 -12.50 17.49 14.60
CA SER A 113 -13.16 16.22 14.91
C SER A 113 -14.49 16.03 14.18
N LYS A 114 -15.07 17.07 13.57
CA LYS A 114 -16.33 17.00 12.81
C LYS A 114 -16.09 16.74 11.31
N VAL A 115 -14.91 17.07 10.79
CA VAL A 115 -14.60 17.05 9.35
C VAL A 115 -13.59 15.96 8.99
N PHE A 116 -12.50 15.86 9.74
CA PHE A 116 -11.39 14.96 9.44
C PHE A 116 -11.53 13.57 10.05
N ILE A 117 -12.48 13.38 10.97
CA ILE A 117 -12.77 12.07 11.57
C ILE A 117 -13.98 11.47 10.87
N ASP A 118 -13.73 10.43 10.07
CA ASP A 118 -14.76 9.80 9.24
C ASP A 118 -15.99 9.33 10.02
N ARG A 119 -15.78 8.79 11.23
CA ARG A 119 -16.87 8.33 12.12
C ARG A 119 -17.82 9.46 12.56
N ASN A 120 -17.33 10.69 12.61
CA ASN A 120 -18.07 11.86 13.09
C ASN A 120 -18.66 12.70 11.97
N ARG A 121 -18.34 12.40 10.69
CA ARG A 121 -18.90 13.09 9.54
C ARG A 121 -20.37 12.72 9.35
N PHE A 122 -21.16 13.68 8.83
CA PHE A 122 -22.59 13.46 8.61
C PHE A 122 -22.92 12.64 7.38
N ASP A 123 -22.05 12.65 6.36
CA ASP A 123 -22.26 11.95 5.09
C ASP A 123 -21.94 10.45 5.20
N ILE A 124 -20.81 10.10 5.82
CA ILE A 124 -20.32 8.72 5.89
C ILE A 124 -20.28 8.12 7.29
N GLY A 125 -20.48 8.92 8.34
CA GLY A 125 -20.25 8.47 9.72
C GLY A 125 -21.08 7.28 10.13
N ASP A 126 -22.34 7.21 9.69
CA ASP A 126 -23.21 6.07 10.00
C ASP A 126 -22.83 4.82 9.20
N LEU A 127 -22.42 4.97 7.94
CA LEU A 127 -21.86 3.87 7.14
C LEU A 127 -20.58 3.30 7.78
N VAL A 128 -19.69 4.16 8.25
CA VAL A 128 -18.44 3.76 8.93
C VAL A 128 -18.75 2.97 10.21
N LYS A 129 -19.75 3.38 10.99
CA LYS A 129 -20.19 2.64 12.19
C LYS A 129 -20.82 1.29 11.83
N MET A 130 -21.68 1.23 10.81
CA MET A 130 -22.40 0.02 10.40
C MET A 130 -21.50 -1.02 9.73
N THR A 131 -20.45 -0.59 9.04
CA THR A 131 -19.50 -1.46 8.34
C THR A 131 -18.49 -2.14 9.28
N ARG A 132 -18.42 -1.73 10.55
CA ARG A 132 -17.55 -2.37 11.55
C ARG A 132 -17.96 -3.83 11.75
N LEU A 133 -17.04 -4.76 11.45
CA LEU A 133 -17.32 -6.19 11.49
C LEU A 133 -17.62 -6.66 12.93
N PRO A 134 -18.51 -7.66 13.11
CA PRO A 134 -18.77 -8.24 14.40
C PRO A 134 -17.52 -8.96 14.92
N GLN A 135 -16.98 -8.48 16.04
CA GLN A 135 -15.83 -9.09 16.69
C GLN A 135 -16.28 -10.33 17.48
N ARG A 136 -16.46 -11.46 16.78
CA ARG A 136 -16.87 -12.75 17.40
C ARG A 136 -15.70 -13.54 17.98
N ALA A 137 -14.47 -13.25 17.54
CA ALA A 137 -13.27 -13.91 18.04
C ALA A 137 -12.64 -13.08 19.16
N ASN A 138 -12.53 -13.67 20.35
CA ASN A 138 -11.95 -13.01 21.54
C ASN A 138 -10.43 -12.72 21.42
N VAL A 139 -9.77 -13.30 20.41
CA VAL A 139 -8.29 -13.34 20.33
C VAL A 139 -7.67 -12.03 19.80
N VAL A 140 -8.40 -11.26 18.97
CA VAL A 140 -7.81 -10.06 18.32
C VAL A 140 -7.62 -8.90 19.29
N ALA A 141 -8.38 -8.84 20.38
CA ALA A 141 -8.22 -7.79 21.40
C ALA A 141 -6.94 -7.99 22.24
N GLY A 142 -6.43 -9.23 22.34
CA GLY A 142 -5.28 -9.57 23.20
C GLY A 142 -3.92 -9.54 22.49
N SER A 143 -3.85 -9.68 21.16
CA SER A 143 -2.57 -9.67 20.44
C SER A 143 -2.00 -8.27 20.22
N ASN A 144 -2.84 -7.23 20.31
CA ASN A 144 -2.42 -5.84 20.33
C ASN A 144 -2.49 -5.35 21.78
N SER A 145 -1.53 -5.77 22.61
CA SER A 145 -1.29 -5.17 23.92
C SER A 145 -0.63 -3.78 23.81
N ASN A 146 -0.72 -3.13 22.66
CA ASN A 146 -0.79 -1.68 22.66
C ASN A 146 -2.16 -1.37 23.24
N ILE A 147 -2.17 -0.90 24.49
CA ILE A 147 -3.26 -0.13 25.08
C ILE A 147 -4.01 0.57 23.93
N ASN A 148 -5.34 0.52 23.92
CA ASN A 148 -6.20 1.27 23.01
C ASN A 148 -6.00 2.81 23.12
N ASN A 149 -4.77 3.29 23.23
CA ASN A 149 -4.21 4.31 22.35
C ASN A 149 -4.27 3.83 20.89
N GLY A 150 -5.45 3.38 20.42
CA GLY A 150 -5.81 3.61 19.03
C GLY A 150 -5.53 5.09 18.83
N THR A 151 -4.71 5.42 17.82
CA THR A 151 -4.21 6.77 17.53
C THR A 151 -5.16 7.79 18.14
N SER A 152 -4.71 8.63 19.07
CA SER A 152 -5.56 9.51 19.89
C SER A 152 -6.70 10.21 19.13
N MET A 153 -6.55 10.34 17.82
CA MET A 153 -7.51 10.66 16.76
C MET A 153 -8.78 9.80 16.63
N GLU A 154 -8.76 8.47 16.72
CA GLU A 154 -9.92 7.61 16.42
C GLU A 154 -10.98 7.59 17.53
N ASN A 155 -10.59 7.93 18.75
CA ASN A 155 -11.49 8.05 19.91
C ASN A 155 -11.98 9.48 20.15
N ARG A 156 -11.61 10.43 19.28
CA ARG A 156 -12.04 11.82 19.43
C ARG A 156 -13.55 11.95 19.22
N THR A 157 -14.19 12.65 20.14
CA THR A 157 -15.65 12.80 20.13
C THR A 157 -16.07 13.99 19.28
N ARG A 158 -17.28 13.92 18.73
CA ARG A 158 -17.86 15.02 17.93
C ARG A 158 -18.04 16.31 18.75
N ASN A 159 -18.18 16.18 20.07
CA ASN A 159 -18.49 17.27 21.01
C ASN A 159 -17.25 17.92 21.63
N GLU A 160 -16.05 17.64 21.10
CA GLU A 160 -14.84 18.29 21.54
C GLU A 160 -14.91 19.81 21.35
N VAL A 161 -14.54 20.52 22.41
CA VAL A 161 -14.40 21.98 22.43
C VAL A 161 -12.95 22.32 22.12
N PHE A 162 -12.74 23.47 21.49
CA PHE A 162 -11.41 23.97 21.22
C PHE A 162 -10.63 24.19 22.52
N VAL A 163 -9.48 23.53 22.63
CA VAL A 163 -8.49 23.75 23.68
C VAL A 163 -7.27 24.39 23.03
N ASN A 164 -6.71 25.39 23.70
CA ASN A 164 -5.55 26.10 23.18
C ASN A 164 -4.25 25.36 23.52
N HIS A 165 -3.50 24.98 22.51
CA HIS A 165 -2.28 24.15 22.65
C HIS A 165 -1.00 24.90 22.22
N TYR A 166 -0.94 26.24 22.33
CA TYR A 166 0.26 27.01 21.93
C TYR A 166 1.54 26.60 22.68
N ASN A 167 1.41 26.10 23.91
CA ASN A 167 2.56 25.69 24.74
C ASN A 167 2.93 24.22 24.57
N GLU A 168 2.17 23.45 23.80
CA GLU A 168 2.49 22.05 23.54
C GLU A 168 3.57 21.95 22.46
N LYS A 169 4.54 21.06 22.68
CA LYS A 169 5.53 20.74 21.65
C LYS A 169 4.82 20.03 20.50
N LYS A 170 4.58 20.75 19.40
CA LYS A 170 4.15 20.15 18.15
C LYS A 170 5.35 19.61 17.39
N ASP A 171 5.19 18.41 16.83
CA ASP A 171 6.17 17.88 15.90
C ASP A 171 6.24 18.78 14.67
N ILE A 172 7.46 19.11 14.24
CA ILE A 172 7.70 19.89 13.03
C ILE A 172 7.24 19.07 11.82
N LEU A 173 6.59 19.73 10.85
CA LEU A 173 6.17 19.07 9.62
C LEU A 173 7.37 18.35 8.96
N PRO A 174 7.17 17.12 8.47
CA PRO A 174 8.24 16.41 7.80
C PRO A 174 8.67 17.18 6.55
N PRO A 175 9.97 17.18 6.21
CA PRO A 175 10.45 17.83 5.00
C PRO A 175 9.87 17.17 3.74
N PRO A 176 9.82 17.89 2.61
CA PRO A 176 9.28 17.35 1.37
C PRO A 176 10.09 16.14 0.90
N MET A 177 9.39 15.08 0.51
CA MET A 177 10.03 13.88 -0.05
C MET A 177 10.56 14.16 -1.46
N ILE A 178 11.74 13.63 -1.76
CA ILE A 178 12.39 13.76 -3.07
C ILE A 178 12.61 12.39 -3.72
N LEU A 179 12.81 12.38 -5.03
CA LEU A 179 13.13 11.17 -5.76
C LEU A 179 14.55 10.70 -5.43
N SER A 180 14.67 9.52 -4.84
CA SER A 180 15.98 8.93 -4.51
C SER A 180 16.91 8.78 -5.72
N ARG A 181 16.36 8.58 -6.93
CA ARG A 181 17.16 8.49 -8.17
C ARG A 181 17.88 9.79 -8.53
N TRP A 182 17.38 10.94 -8.06
CA TRP A 182 17.93 12.27 -8.32
C TRP A 182 18.41 12.94 -7.04
N SER A 183 18.70 12.18 -5.98
CA SER A 183 19.17 12.77 -4.72
C SER A 183 20.53 13.47 -4.85
N ASN A 184 21.30 13.17 -5.91
CA ASN A 184 22.58 13.77 -6.21
C ASN A 184 22.48 15.17 -6.84
N THR A 185 21.29 15.63 -7.23
CA THR A 185 21.10 16.98 -7.80
C THR A 185 20.82 18.04 -6.75
N LEU A 186 20.73 17.66 -5.47
CA LEU A 186 20.49 18.61 -4.38
C LEU A 186 21.74 19.48 -4.12
N PRO A 187 21.56 20.75 -3.72
CA PRO A 187 22.65 21.57 -3.19
C PRO A 187 23.33 20.87 -2.00
N LYS A 188 24.67 20.93 -1.95
CA LYS A 188 25.46 20.27 -0.90
C LYS A 188 25.42 21.03 0.44
N THR A 189 25.06 22.30 0.41
CA THR A 189 25.03 23.19 1.58
C THR A 189 23.70 23.95 1.64
N SER A 190 23.21 24.19 2.86
CA SER A 190 22.10 25.10 3.12
C SER A 190 22.55 26.57 3.09
N THR A 191 21.62 27.50 2.92
CA THR A 191 21.89 28.95 2.96
C THR A 191 22.17 29.45 4.37
N PHE A 192 21.53 28.85 5.37
CA PHE A 192 21.68 29.19 6.79
C PHE A 192 22.38 28.06 7.56
N ASN A 193 23.09 28.46 8.63
CA ASN A 193 23.66 27.53 9.59
C ASN A 193 22.59 27.14 10.61
N ASP A 194 21.88 26.05 10.34
CA ASP A 194 20.90 25.51 11.27
C ASP A 194 21.62 24.74 12.38
N ASN A 195 21.81 25.37 13.54
CA ASN A 195 22.32 24.70 14.75
C ASN A 195 21.38 23.59 15.25
N ASN A 196 20.09 23.72 14.95
CA ASN A 196 19.12 22.66 15.13
C ASN A 196 19.29 21.68 13.99
N ALA A 197 19.75 20.48 14.33
CA ALA A 197 20.13 19.36 13.49
C ALA A 197 19.02 18.83 12.54
N ILE A 198 18.10 19.63 12.01
CA ILE A 198 16.96 19.22 11.16
C ILE A 198 17.46 18.46 9.92
N ILE A 199 18.51 18.94 9.26
CA ILE A 199 19.10 18.24 8.11
C ILE A 199 19.78 16.94 8.56
N ASN A 200 20.53 16.97 9.67
CA ASN A 200 21.23 15.79 10.19
C ASN A 200 20.25 14.71 10.72
N THR A 201 19.17 15.09 11.39
CA THR A 201 18.10 14.20 11.86
C THR A 201 17.31 13.64 10.68
N THR A 202 17.04 14.45 9.64
CA THR A 202 16.39 13.96 8.40
C THR A 202 17.27 12.95 7.67
N ILE A 203 18.57 13.23 7.54
CA ILE A 203 19.55 12.31 6.94
C ILE A 203 19.67 11.03 7.79
N GLN A 204 19.69 11.13 9.12
CA GLN A 204 19.72 9.98 10.01
C GLN A 204 18.41 9.16 9.95
N ALA A 205 17.24 9.80 9.96
CA ALA A 205 15.93 9.16 9.82
C ALA A 205 15.78 8.45 8.46
N TYR A 206 16.33 9.04 7.40
CA TYR A 206 16.39 8.39 6.09
C TYR A 206 17.32 7.16 6.11
N LYS A 207 18.52 7.28 6.71
CA LYS A 207 19.47 6.17 6.87
C LYS A 207 18.88 5.02 7.69
N THR A 208 18.17 5.30 8.80
CA THR A 208 17.50 4.27 9.61
C THR A 208 16.37 3.59 8.84
N ARG A 209 15.56 4.34 8.07
CA ARG A 209 14.50 3.77 7.23
C ARG A 209 15.04 2.86 6.12
N LEU A 210 16.21 3.16 5.57
CA LEU A 210 16.89 2.27 4.61
C LEU A 210 17.45 1.01 5.27
N GLN A 211 17.87 1.08 6.54
CA GLN A 211 18.37 -0.07 7.29
C GLN A 211 17.25 -1.02 7.69
N THR A 212 16.09 -0.50 8.11
CA THR A 212 14.93 -1.33 8.50
C THR A 212 14.22 -1.98 7.31
N LYS A 213 14.33 -1.41 6.11
CA LYS A 213 13.84 -2.02 4.85
C LYS A 213 14.87 -2.93 4.16
N ARG A 214 16.06 -3.17 4.72
CA ARG A 214 16.92 -4.25 4.21
C ARG A 214 16.23 -5.58 4.56
N PRO A 215 15.98 -6.48 3.59
CA PRO A 215 15.57 -7.82 3.93
C PRO A 215 16.69 -8.40 4.81
N THR A 216 16.37 -8.69 6.06
CA THR A 216 17.18 -9.61 6.85
C THR A 216 17.29 -10.87 6.01
N SER A 217 18.53 -11.21 5.65
CA SER A 217 18.81 -12.56 5.19
C SER A 217 18.51 -13.43 6.39
N ASP A 218 17.32 -14.05 6.39
CA ASP A 218 16.94 -15.00 7.41
C ASP A 218 18.03 -16.06 7.45
N VAL A 219 18.73 -16.07 8.59
CA VAL A 219 19.64 -17.13 9.00
C VAL A 219 18.82 -18.41 9.00
N SER A 220 19.19 -19.29 8.09
CA SER A 220 18.69 -20.66 7.97
C SER A 220 18.80 -21.37 9.32
N THR A 221 17.66 -21.66 9.94
CA THR A 221 17.53 -22.71 10.94
C THR A 221 17.61 -24.05 10.22
N SER A 222 18.81 -24.64 10.23
CA SER A 222 19.05 -26.03 9.85
C SER A 222 18.59 -26.95 10.99
N THR A 223 17.39 -27.51 10.87
CA THR A 223 16.99 -28.68 11.67
C THR A 223 16.42 -29.78 10.77
N ASN A 224 17.33 -30.69 10.40
CA ASN A 224 17.16 -32.14 10.26
C ASN A 224 15.78 -32.69 9.85
N TYR A 225 15.60 -32.91 8.55
CA TYR A 225 14.76 -34.02 8.07
C TYR A 225 15.66 -35.21 7.74
N LYS A 226 15.67 -36.21 8.63
CA LYS A 226 16.23 -37.54 8.37
C LYS A 226 15.50 -38.17 7.19
N ARG A 227 16.21 -38.34 6.07
CA ARG A 227 15.86 -39.27 4.99
C ARG A 227 15.84 -40.69 5.58
N ARG A 228 14.64 -41.28 5.75
CA ARG A 228 14.51 -42.73 5.80
C ARG A 228 14.58 -43.25 4.38
N LYS A 229 15.65 -43.98 4.08
CA LYS A 229 15.67 -45.01 3.04
C LYS A 229 14.88 -46.20 3.60
N TYR A 230 13.82 -46.59 2.90
CA TYR A 230 13.47 -47.97 2.57
C TYR A 230 12.73 -47.91 1.23
#